data_AF-A0A644SNT1-F1
#
_entry.id   AF-A0A644SNT1-F1
#
_cell.length_a   1.000
_cell.length_b   1.000
_cell.length_c   1.000
_cell.angle_alpha   90.00
_cell.angle_beta   90.00
_cell.angle_gamma   90.00
#
_symmetry.space_group_name_H-M   'P 1'
#
loop_
_entity.id
_entity.type
_entity.pdbx_description
1 polymer ?
#
loop_
_entity_poly.entity_id
_entity_poly.type
_entity_poly.pdbx_seq_one_letter_code
_entity_poly.pdbx_strand_id
1 'polypeptide(L)'
;MLLLAFSFVFISCSRDDDEGSSSSNYIQVDNGSKLAVSSAAVMGFKASDASEENFYTITLINTAGTSTKMASLAIYFPYNQSMDGTYTLTSTSRKLDDWLSSYAETTGSAMQSYNDLTQGTCTVKRNSTDNFTVSFSFKTASGKTVNGEFSGKASVQESN
;
A
#
# COMPACT_ATOMS: atom_id res chain seq x y z
N MET A 1 -1.05 -36.82 63.31
CA MET A 1 -1.93 -35.78 62.74
C MET A 1 -1.08 -35.01 61.74
N LEU A 2 -1.50 -35.05 60.48
CA LEU A 2 -0.76 -34.67 59.28
C LEU A 2 -0.77 -33.14 59.11
N LEU A 3 0.39 -32.47 59.17
CA LEU A 3 0.53 -31.05 58.84
C LEU A 3 0.92 -30.95 57.35
N LEU A 4 -0.05 -30.68 56.47
CA LEU A 4 0.22 -30.35 55.07
C LEU A 4 0.81 -28.94 54.99
N ALA A 5 2.09 -28.84 54.66
CA ALA A 5 2.70 -27.59 54.19
C ALA A 5 2.46 -27.46 52.68
N PHE A 6 1.59 -26.52 52.29
CA PHE A 6 1.40 -26.12 50.89
C PHE A 6 2.51 -25.12 50.50
N SER A 7 3.51 -25.58 49.75
CA SER A 7 4.47 -24.70 49.09
C SER A 7 3.83 -24.06 47.86
N PHE A 8 3.59 -22.75 47.91
CA PHE A 8 3.25 -21.96 46.72
C PHE A 8 4.50 -21.76 45.87
N VAL A 9 4.59 -22.49 44.76
CA VAL A 9 5.55 -22.19 43.69
C VAL A 9 4.96 -21.02 42.89
N PHE A 10 5.56 -19.82 43.02
CA PHE A 10 5.30 -18.73 42.10
C PHE A 10 5.94 -19.08 40.75
N ILE A 11 5.15 -19.62 39.84
CA ILE A 11 5.51 -19.70 38.43
C ILE A 11 5.45 -18.26 37.89
N SER A 12 6.62 -17.65 37.75
CA SER A 12 6.78 -16.41 37.02
C SER A 12 6.45 -16.69 35.55
N CYS A 13 5.26 -16.30 35.10
CA CYS A 13 4.98 -16.18 33.67
C CYS A 13 5.63 -14.90 33.16
N SER A 14 6.92 -14.96 32.85
CA SER A 14 7.45 -14.20 31.73
C SER A 14 6.95 -14.90 30.47
N ARG A 15 6.01 -14.27 29.78
CA ARG A 15 5.69 -14.52 28.37
C ARG A 15 5.85 -13.17 27.69
N ASP A 16 7.01 -12.97 27.10
CA ASP A 16 7.37 -13.40 25.73
C ASP A 16 6.89 -12.33 24.77
N ASP A 17 7.85 -11.45 24.47
CA ASP A 17 8.00 -10.61 23.29
C ASP A 17 6.76 -10.51 22.40
N ASP A 18 6.12 -9.33 22.46
CA ASP A 18 5.10 -8.94 21.52
C ASP A 18 5.59 -9.15 20.09
N GLU A 19 4.76 -9.93 19.40
CA GLU A 19 4.99 -10.58 18.14
C GLU A 19 5.28 -9.58 17.01
N GLY A 20 6.28 -9.93 16.19
CA GLY A 20 6.22 -9.78 14.73
C GLY A 20 5.94 -8.39 14.17
N SER A 21 7.01 -7.69 13.77
CA SER A 21 7.01 -6.72 12.67
C SER A 21 6.01 -7.19 11.59
N SER A 22 4.87 -6.50 11.42
CA SER A 22 3.84 -6.94 10.47
C SER A 22 4.46 -7.06 9.07
N SER A 23 4.68 -8.29 8.63
CA SER A 23 5.33 -8.60 7.36
C SER A 23 4.43 -8.30 6.15
N SER A 24 3.13 -8.15 6.40
CA SER A 24 2.06 -7.76 5.48
C SER A 24 1.68 -6.29 5.65
N ASN A 25 1.09 -5.70 4.61
CA ASN A 25 0.57 -4.31 4.59
C ASN A 25 1.65 -3.26 4.89
N TYR A 26 2.54 -3.01 3.93
CA TYR A 26 3.67 -2.12 4.13
C TYR A 26 4.03 -1.26 2.92
N ILE A 27 4.73 -0.17 3.21
CA ILE A 27 5.56 0.61 2.28
C ILE A 27 7.01 0.45 2.71
N GLN A 28 7.92 0.21 1.77
CA GLN A 28 9.35 0.08 2.01
C GLN A 28 10.11 0.91 0.98
N VAL A 29 11.08 1.70 1.45
CA VAL A 29 11.83 2.66 0.62
C VAL A 29 13.31 2.32 0.69
N ASP A 30 13.96 2.20 -0.46
CA ASP A 30 15.41 1.94 -0.61
C ASP A 30 15.91 0.75 0.24
N ASN A 31 15.10 -0.32 0.34
CA ASN A 31 15.35 -1.49 1.20
C ASN A 31 15.45 -1.19 2.71
N GLY A 32 14.94 -0.04 3.16
CA GLY A 32 14.80 0.32 4.57
C GLY A 32 13.76 -0.54 5.31
N SER A 33 13.35 -0.10 6.49
CA SER A 33 12.31 -0.79 7.27
C SER A 33 10.97 -0.82 6.52
N LYS A 34 10.22 -1.92 6.71
CA LYS A 34 8.82 -1.99 6.29
C LYS A 34 7.98 -1.10 7.20
N LEU A 35 7.24 -0.18 6.61
CA LEU A 35 6.41 0.79 7.31
C LEU A 35 4.95 0.39 7.15
N ALA A 36 4.27 0.09 8.25
CA ALA A 36 2.91 -0.42 8.22
C ALA A 36 1.94 0.57 7.54
N VAL A 37 1.12 0.10 6.62
CA VAL A 37 0.07 0.93 6.01
C VAL A 37 -1.01 1.20 7.05
N SER A 38 -1.22 2.48 7.40
CA SER A 38 -2.24 2.93 8.34
C SER A 38 -3.58 3.20 7.66
N SER A 39 -3.58 3.55 6.37
CA SER A 39 -4.80 3.72 5.58
C SER A 39 -4.57 3.53 4.09
N ALA A 40 -5.66 3.22 3.37
CA ALA A 40 -5.67 3.10 1.92
C ALA A 40 -6.89 3.81 1.32
N ALA A 41 -6.70 4.36 0.14
CA ALA A 41 -7.74 5.02 -0.64
C ALA A 41 -7.67 4.61 -2.11
N VAL A 42 -8.83 4.51 -2.75
CA VAL A 42 -8.98 4.29 -4.18
C VAL A 42 -9.91 5.36 -4.72
N MET A 43 -9.37 6.22 -5.57
CA MET A 43 -10.14 7.22 -6.31
C MET A 43 -10.20 6.81 -7.78
N GLY A 44 -11.36 6.88 -8.41
CA GLY A 44 -11.51 6.37 -9.77
C GLY A 44 -12.53 7.09 -10.63
N PHE A 45 -12.25 7.09 -11.92
CA PHE A 45 -13.15 7.44 -12.99
C PHE A 45 -13.36 6.21 -13.87
N LYS A 46 -14.62 5.76 -13.97
CA LYS A 46 -14.99 4.63 -14.80
C LYS A 46 -15.29 5.14 -16.22
N ALA A 47 -14.70 4.51 -17.23
CA ALA A 47 -14.99 4.82 -18.62
C ALA A 47 -16.47 4.59 -18.94
N SER A 48 -17.08 5.52 -19.69
CA SER A 48 -18.46 5.45 -20.12
C SER A 48 -18.62 4.68 -21.44
N ASP A 49 -17.61 4.68 -22.31
CA ASP A 49 -17.61 3.94 -23.58
C ASP A 49 -16.21 3.45 -24.00
N ALA A 50 -16.16 2.74 -25.15
CA ALA A 50 -14.96 2.09 -25.66
C ALA A 50 -13.87 3.04 -26.20
N SER A 51 -14.14 4.34 -26.32
CA SER A 51 -13.16 5.37 -26.67
C SER A 51 -12.43 5.93 -25.44
N GLU A 52 -12.88 5.59 -24.24
CA GLU A 52 -12.32 6.01 -22.96
C GLU A 52 -11.62 4.84 -22.23
N GLU A 53 -10.75 5.19 -21.30
CA GLU A 53 -10.09 4.25 -20.39
C GLU A 53 -10.58 4.46 -18.97
N ASN A 54 -10.68 3.36 -18.21
CA ASN A 54 -10.85 3.46 -16.77
C ASN A 54 -9.57 4.03 -16.17
N PHE A 55 -9.70 4.98 -15.25
CA PHE A 55 -8.57 5.60 -14.57
C PHE A 55 -8.75 5.55 -13.06
N TYR A 56 -7.76 5.03 -12.36
CA TYR A 56 -7.82 4.91 -10.90
C TYR A 56 -6.49 5.29 -10.26
N THR A 57 -6.55 5.96 -9.12
CA THR A 57 -5.41 6.20 -8.24
C THR A 57 -5.60 5.40 -6.95
N ILE A 58 -4.65 4.51 -6.67
CA ILE A 58 -4.58 3.75 -5.42
C ILE A 58 -3.52 4.40 -4.55
N THR A 59 -3.92 4.85 -3.37
CA THR A 59 -3.03 5.53 -2.42
C THR A 59 -2.91 4.71 -1.15
N LEU A 60 -1.67 4.40 -0.77
CA LEU A 60 -1.33 3.75 0.50
C LEU A 60 -0.58 4.73 1.37
N ILE A 61 -0.97 4.83 2.64
CA ILE A 61 -0.46 5.82 3.58
C ILE A 61 0.07 5.12 4.81
N ASN A 62 1.28 5.48 5.23
CA ASN A 62 1.79 5.23 6.57
C ASN A 62 1.86 6.57 7.32
N THR A 63 1.35 6.60 8.54
CA THR A 63 1.50 7.73 9.46
C THR A 63 2.13 7.25 10.76
N ALA A 64 3.21 7.90 11.17
CA ALA A 64 3.94 7.63 12.40
C ALA A 64 4.32 8.96 13.07
N GLY A 65 3.61 9.34 14.13
CA GLY A 65 3.78 10.64 14.78
C GLY A 65 3.53 11.79 13.81
N THR A 66 4.53 12.66 13.61
CA THR A 66 4.48 13.79 12.68
C THR A 66 4.94 13.45 11.26
N SER A 67 5.25 12.18 10.99
CA SER A 67 5.75 11.72 9.70
C SER A 67 4.65 10.98 8.96
N THR A 68 4.45 11.32 7.68
CA THR A 68 3.54 10.63 6.77
C THR A 68 4.29 10.25 5.50
N LYS A 69 4.09 9.03 5.04
CA LYS A 69 4.62 8.52 3.77
C LYS A 69 3.48 8.00 2.93
N MET A 70 3.46 8.37 1.67
CA MET A 70 2.36 8.10 0.77
C MET A 70 2.90 7.54 -0.54
N ALA A 71 2.43 6.36 -0.93
CA ALA A 71 2.64 5.80 -2.26
C ALA A 71 1.34 5.89 -3.05
N SER A 72 1.36 6.54 -4.21
CA SER A 72 0.21 6.71 -5.09
C SER A 72 0.49 6.02 -6.42
N LEU A 73 -0.42 5.15 -6.85
CA LEU A 73 -0.31 4.32 -8.05
C LEU A 73 -1.48 4.66 -8.97
N ALA A 74 -1.18 5.35 -10.07
CA ALA A 74 -2.13 5.76 -11.07
C ALA A 74 -2.19 4.71 -12.17
N ILE A 75 -3.35 4.07 -12.36
CA ILE A 75 -3.53 2.95 -13.28
C ILE A 75 -4.61 3.26 -14.32
N TYR A 76 -4.36 2.82 -15.56
CA TYR A 76 -5.30 2.87 -16.67
C TYR A 76 -5.57 1.46 -17.20
N PHE A 77 -6.83 1.15 -17.52
CA PHE A 77 -7.22 -0.10 -18.15
C PHE A 77 -8.45 0.08 -19.04
N PRO A 78 -8.69 -0.82 -20.02
CA PRO A 78 -9.66 -0.58 -21.06
C PRO A 78 -11.09 -0.57 -20.53
N TYR A 79 -11.99 0.11 -21.24
CA TYR A 79 -13.43 0.05 -21.01
C TYR A 79 -13.95 -1.39 -20.84
N ASN A 80 -14.89 -1.55 -19.91
CA ASN A 80 -15.57 -2.82 -19.60
C ASN A 80 -14.65 -3.98 -19.18
N GLN A 81 -13.41 -3.69 -18.79
CA GLN A 81 -12.50 -4.65 -18.17
C GLN A 81 -12.52 -4.52 -16.64
N SER A 82 -12.22 -5.61 -15.94
CA SER A 82 -11.98 -5.56 -14.49
C SER A 82 -10.68 -4.80 -14.18
N MET A 83 -10.64 -4.13 -13.04
CA MET A 83 -9.42 -3.53 -12.46
C MET A 83 -8.36 -4.59 -12.15
N ASP A 84 -8.74 -5.86 -11.98
CA ASP A 84 -7.80 -6.93 -11.67
C ASP A 84 -6.73 -7.08 -12.76
N GLY A 85 -5.47 -7.07 -12.37
CA GLY A 85 -4.36 -7.29 -13.29
C GLY A 85 -3.04 -6.66 -12.86
N THR A 86 -2.06 -6.80 -13.73
CA THR A 86 -0.73 -6.19 -13.59
C THR A 86 -0.60 -5.00 -14.55
N TYR A 87 -0.11 -3.90 -14.01
CA TYR A 87 0.09 -2.61 -14.64
C TYR A 87 1.58 -2.31 -14.67
N THR A 88 2.09 -1.94 -15.84
CA THR A 88 3.50 -1.58 -16.01
C THR A 88 3.62 -0.28 -16.80
N LEU A 89 4.78 0.37 -16.73
CA LEU A 89 5.02 1.60 -17.51
C LEU A 89 5.02 1.36 -19.03
N THR A 90 5.34 0.14 -19.47
CA THR A 90 5.50 -0.22 -20.89
C THR A 90 4.25 -0.84 -21.51
N SER A 91 3.25 -1.18 -20.70
CA SER A 91 2.00 -1.77 -21.16
C SER A 91 1.11 -0.72 -21.79
N THR A 92 0.53 -1.03 -22.96
CA THR A 92 -0.39 -0.15 -23.69
C THR A 92 -1.85 -0.41 -23.38
N SER A 93 -2.18 -1.50 -22.68
CA SER A 93 -3.56 -1.85 -22.33
C SER A 93 -3.85 -1.76 -20.84
N ARG A 94 -2.85 -2.04 -20.00
CA ARG A 94 -2.93 -1.89 -18.53
C ARG A 94 -1.73 -1.09 -18.07
N LYS A 95 -1.87 0.23 -18.08
CA LYS A 95 -0.75 1.16 -17.86
C LYS A 95 -0.64 1.54 -16.39
N LEU A 96 0.57 1.50 -15.85
CA LEU A 96 0.93 2.27 -14.65
C LEU A 96 1.46 3.62 -15.14
N ASP A 97 0.82 4.72 -14.75
CA ASP A 97 1.19 6.04 -15.22
C ASP A 97 2.44 6.55 -14.52
N ASP A 98 3.43 6.96 -15.29
CA ASP A 98 4.74 7.38 -14.82
C ASP A 98 4.75 8.76 -14.18
N TRP A 99 3.86 9.65 -14.64
CA TRP A 99 3.78 11.04 -14.16
C TRP A 99 2.86 11.19 -12.95
N LEU A 100 1.71 10.51 -12.96
CA LEU A 100 0.71 10.61 -11.90
C LEU A 100 1.01 9.68 -10.72
N SER A 101 1.74 8.58 -10.94
CA SER A 101 2.23 7.76 -9.83
C SER A 101 3.38 8.46 -9.13
N SER A 102 3.44 8.32 -7.80
CA SER A 102 4.43 9.03 -7.00
C SER A 102 4.64 8.42 -5.64
N TYR A 103 5.71 8.88 -5.00
CA TYR A 103 5.96 8.70 -3.58
C TYR A 103 6.16 10.06 -2.93
N ALA A 104 5.57 10.27 -1.77
CA ALA A 104 5.74 11.51 -1.01
C ALA A 104 6.05 11.24 0.45
N GLU A 105 6.87 12.11 1.03
CA GLU A 105 7.23 12.11 2.44
C GLU A 105 6.90 13.47 3.05
N THR A 106 6.18 13.47 4.16
CA THR A 106 5.95 14.67 4.97
C THR A 106 6.51 14.42 6.36
N THR A 107 7.29 15.37 6.89
CA THR A 107 7.77 15.35 8.28
C THR A 107 7.56 16.73 8.88
N GLY A 108 6.64 16.84 9.84
CA GLY A 108 6.19 18.14 10.33
C GLY A 108 5.57 18.96 9.21
N SER A 109 6.14 20.14 8.91
CA SER A 109 5.69 21.02 7.81
C SER A 109 6.44 20.81 6.49
N ALA A 110 7.49 19.98 6.47
CA ALA A 110 8.29 19.76 5.27
C ALA A 110 7.68 18.61 4.45
N MET A 111 7.44 18.85 3.15
CA MET A 111 7.00 17.85 2.18
C MET A 111 8.07 17.65 1.11
N GLN A 112 8.35 16.40 0.76
CA GLN A 112 9.19 16.00 -0.35
C GLN A 112 8.39 15.06 -1.24
N SER A 113 8.38 15.33 -2.54
CA SER A 113 7.69 14.52 -3.54
C SER A 113 8.70 13.91 -4.50
N TYR A 114 8.45 12.67 -4.87
CA TYR A 114 9.25 11.87 -5.77
C TYR A 114 8.32 11.31 -6.85
N ASN A 115 8.36 11.93 -8.02
CA ASN A 115 7.55 11.63 -9.19
C ASN A 115 8.44 11.07 -10.33
N ASP A 116 7.87 10.95 -11.51
CA ASP A 116 8.54 10.52 -12.75
C ASP A 116 9.13 9.13 -12.60
N LEU A 117 8.25 8.12 -12.59
CA LEU A 117 8.67 6.73 -12.48
C LEU A 117 9.50 6.34 -13.72
N THR A 118 10.70 5.83 -13.46
CA THR A 118 11.60 5.29 -14.49
C THR A 118 11.44 3.78 -14.65
N GLN A 119 10.93 3.11 -13.61
CA GLN A 119 10.58 1.69 -13.58
C GLN A 119 9.36 1.51 -12.68
N GLY A 120 8.50 0.56 -12.98
CA GLY A 120 7.29 0.37 -12.19
C GLY A 120 6.47 -0.84 -12.59
N THR A 121 5.99 -1.57 -11.58
CA THR A 121 4.94 -2.57 -11.68
C THR A 121 3.97 -2.40 -10.53
N CYS A 122 2.68 -2.55 -10.81
CA CYS A 122 1.62 -2.59 -9.82
C CYS A 122 0.69 -3.75 -10.19
N THR A 123 0.43 -4.65 -9.25
CA THR A 123 -0.60 -5.68 -9.39
C THR A 123 -1.74 -5.36 -8.46
N VAL A 124 -2.95 -5.35 -9.00
CA VAL A 124 -4.18 -5.01 -8.26
C VAL A 124 -5.17 -6.15 -8.41
N LYS A 125 -5.86 -6.44 -7.30
CA LYS A 125 -7.04 -7.29 -7.26
C LYS A 125 -8.09 -6.64 -6.38
N ARG A 126 -9.30 -6.44 -6.92
CA ARG A 126 -10.46 -5.94 -6.18
C ARG A 126 -11.24 -7.14 -5.64
N ASN A 127 -11.04 -7.47 -4.36
CA ASN A 127 -11.66 -8.62 -3.70
C ASN A 127 -13.14 -8.38 -3.36
N SER A 128 -13.51 -7.12 -3.09
CA SER A 128 -14.89 -6.65 -2.92
C SER A 128 -14.97 -5.17 -3.28
N THR A 129 -16.13 -4.53 -3.11
CA THR A 129 -16.30 -3.09 -3.37
C THR A 129 -15.26 -2.23 -2.66
N ASP A 130 -14.96 -2.52 -1.40
CA ASP A 130 -14.06 -1.76 -0.52
C ASP A 130 -12.78 -2.52 -0.14
N ASN A 131 -12.55 -3.75 -0.64
CA ASN A 131 -11.38 -4.56 -0.26
C ASN A 131 -10.49 -4.87 -1.47
N PHE A 132 -9.19 -4.63 -1.30
CA PHE A 132 -8.20 -4.72 -2.36
C PHE A 132 -6.97 -5.48 -1.90
N THR A 133 -6.33 -6.19 -2.82
CA THR A 133 -4.95 -6.64 -2.71
C THR A 133 -4.11 -5.90 -3.75
N VAL A 134 -3.03 -5.28 -3.32
CA VAL A 134 -2.14 -4.44 -4.12
C VAL A 134 -0.71 -4.84 -3.81
N SER A 135 0.10 -5.07 -4.85
CA SER A 135 1.54 -5.25 -4.71
C SER A 135 2.24 -4.38 -5.74
N PHE A 136 3.28 -3.66 -5.35
CA PHE A 136 3.95 -2.74 -6.25
C PHE A 136 5.45 -2.64 -5.97
N SER A 137 6.18 -2.26 -7.02
CA SER A 137 7.58 -1.87 -6.96
C SER A 137 7.80 -0.82 -8.04
N PHE A 138 8.36 0.34 -7.69
CA PHE A 138 8.72 1.36 -8.65
C PHE A 138 10.00 2.10 -8.25
N LYS A 139 10.58 2.79 -9.23
CA LYS A 139 11.74 3.66 -9.06
C LYS A 139 11.45 5.04 -9.63
N THR A 140 11.63 6.08 -8.84
CA THR A 140 11.47 7.47 -9.28
C THR A 140 12.75 8.00 -9.95
N ALA A 141 12.64 9.01 -10.81
CA ALA A 141 13.80 9.64 -11.46
C ALA A 141 14.77 10.25 -10.44
N SER A 142 14.23 10.76 -9.33
CA SER A 142 14.98 11.28 -8.18
C SER A 142 15.68 10.21 -7.32
N GLY A 143 15.54 8.92 -7.67
CA GLY A 143 16.35 7.82 -7.15
C GLY A 143 15.72 6.94 -6.08
N LYS A 144 14.48 7.21 -5.63
CA LYS A 144 13.81 6.36 -4.64
C LYS A 144 13.30 5.09 -5.26
N THR A 145 13.65 3.94 -4.69
CA THR A 145 12.99 2.66 -4.98
C THR A 145 11.96 2.40 -3.89
N VAL A 146 10.70 2.24 -4.27
CA VAL A 146 9.58 2.05 -3.35
C VAL A 146 8.89 0.74 -3.67
N ASN A 147 8.77 -0.10 -2.66
CA ASN A 147 8.07 -1.37 -2.72
C ASN A 147 6.92 -1.35 -1.72
N GLY A 148 5.88 -2.14 -1.98
CA GLY A 148 4.88 -2.35 -0.97
C GLY A 148 3.88 -3.43 -1.33
N GLU A 149 3.13 -3.81 -0.30
CA GLU A 149 2.04 -4.76 -0.37
C GLU A 149 0.92 -4.24 0.51
N PHE A 150 -0.32 -4.43 0.08
CA PHE A 150 -1.51 -4.10 0.86
C PHE A 150 -2.60 -5.12 0.56
N SER A 151 -3.25 -5.63 1.59
CA SER A 151 -4.43 -6.47 1.51
C SER A 151 -5.38 -6.05 2.63
N GLY A 152 -6.49 -5.41 2.27
CA GLY A 152 -7.39 -4.82 3.26
C GLY A 152 -8.42 -3.87 2.66
N LYS A 153 -9.11 -3.17 3.57
CA LYS A 153 -10.13 -2.20 3.20
C LYS A 153 -9.52 -0.86 2.79
N ALA A 154 -10.04 -0.27 1.71
CA ALA A 154 -9.72 1.08 1.28
C ALA A 154 -10.99 1.94 1.27
N SER A 155 -10.82 3.23 1.53
CA SER A 155 -11.86 4.21 1.19
C SER A 155 -12.00 4.29 -0.34
N VAL A 156 -13.22 4.30 -0.85
CA VAL A 156 -13.46 4.27 -2.31
C VAL A 156 -14.31 5.47 -2.71
N GLN A 157 -13.82 6.22 -3.68
CA GLN A 157 -14.57 7.28 -4.36
C GLN A 157 -14.49 7.04 -5.87
N GLU A 158 -15.60 6.62 -6.45
CA GLU A 158 -15.71 6.34 -7.88
C GLU A 158 -16.77 7.23 -8.51
N SER A 159 -16.43 7.82 -9.66
CA SER A 159 -17.36 8.52 -10.54
C SER A 159 -17.43 7.83 -11.91
N ASN A 160 -18.52 8.09 -12.63
CA ASN A 160 -18.68 7.77 -14.05
C ASN A 160 -18.56 9.04 -14.89
#